data_AF-A0A2T6FSI2-F1
#
_entry.id   AF-A0A2T6FSI2-F1
#
_cell.length_a   1.000
_cell.length_b   1.000
_cell.length_c   1.000
_cell.angle_alpha   90.00
_cell.angle_beta   90.00
_cell.angle_gamma   90.00
#
_symmetry.space_group_name_H-M   'P 1'
#
loop_
_entity.id
_entity.type
_entity.pdbx_description
1 polymer ?
#
loop_
_entity_poly.entity_id
_entity_poly.type
_entity_poly.pdbx_seq_one_letter_code
_entity_poly.pdbx_strand_id
1 'polypeptide(L)'
;MIFEGNITNDSFKPIGFRESHLFFNSVPLTEDTLRIGAWGIDVSKDWCVRNRILKPDEGSHFYLAGMAKIEFHQVSKVSVSTVLYHSLEQNNDFVRTADGSKVSLAKEWAIPGKTAHSPYVYRLTGILDWPHGYCELDIHAEGPVRISFDPGQLVNVSHFFEAPQNYAYPFV
;
A
#
# COMPACT_ATOMS: atom_id res chain seq x y z
N MET A 1 -6.96 8.48 -18.40
CA MET A 1 -6.34 9.74 -17.93
C MET A 1 -5.84 9.45 -16.53
N ILE A 2 -4.58 9.67 -16.22
CA ILE A 2 -4.04 9.39 -14.88
C ILE A 2 -4.42 10.53 -13.93
N PHE A 3 -4.92 10.19 -12.75
CA PHE A 3 -5.07 11.11 -11.64
C PHE A 3 -3.74 11.22 -10.90
N GLU A 4 -3.39 12.43 -10.46
CA GLU A 4 -2.26 12.69 -9.58
C GLU A 4 -2.74 13.53 -8.39
N GLY A 5 -2.41 13.09 -7.17
CA GLY A 5 -2.87 13.73 -5.94
C GLY A 5 -1.76 13.86 -4.91
N ASN A 6 -1.87 14.88 -4.06
CA ASN A 6 -1.04 15.04 -2.88
C ASN A 6 -1.77 14.43 -1.67
N ILE A 7 -1.14 13.45 -1.01
CA ILE A 7 -1.66 12.75 0.16
C ILE A 7 -0.74 12.90 1.37
N THR A 8 -0.05 14.03 1.48
CA THR A 8 0.86 14.31 2.60
C THR A 8 0.12 14.38 3.93
N ASN A 9 0.75 13.83 4.98
CA ASN A 9 0.29 13.80 6.37
C ASN A 9 -1.15 13.26 6.49
N ASP A 10 -2.06 14.03 7.08
CA ASP A 10 -3.44 13.61 7.33
C ASP A 10 -4.25 13.34 6.05
N SER A 11 -3.79 13.82 4.89
CA SER A 11 -4.41 13.51 3.60
C SER A 11 -4.15 12.07 3.14
N PHE A 12 -3.27 11.34 3.83
CA PHE A 12 -3.01 9.92 3.63
C PHE A 12 -4.09 9.03 4.25
N LYS A 13 -4.69 9.45 5.37
CA LYS A 13 -5.66 8.66 6.16
C LYS A 13 -6.83 8.09 5.35
N PRO A 14 -7.37 8.78 4.32
CA PRO A 14 -8.47 8.23 3.51
C PRO A 14 -8.07 7.12 2.54
N ILE A 15 -6.78 6.81 2.40
CA ILE A 15 -6.26 5.75 1.52
C ILE A 15 -6.05 4.47 2.35
N GLY A 16 -6.86 3.46 2.08
CA GLY A 16 -6.77 2.15 2.71
C GLY A 16 -5.90 1.19 1.89
N PHE A 17 -5.14 0.33 2.59
CA PHE A 17 -4.24 -0.65 1.99
C PHE A 17 -4.57 -2.09 2.36
N ARG A 18 -5.65 -2.33 3.13
CA ARG A 18 -5.83 -3.55 3.93
C ARG A 18 -5.72 -4.85 3.12
N GLU A 19 -6.20 -4.85 1.90
CA GLU A 19 -6.14 -6.00 0.96
C GLU A 19 -5.23 -5.72 -0.25
N SER A 20 -4.42 -4.67 -0.16
CA SER A 20 -3.55 -4.26 -1.25
C SER A 20 -2.36 -5.19 -1.40
N HIS A 21 -2.00 -5.48 -2.64
CA HIS A 21 -0.69 -6.05 -2.95
C HIS A 21 0.33 -4.91 -3.07
N LEU A 22 1.31 -4.90 -2.18
CA LEU A 22 2.34 -3.88 -2.08
C LEU A 22 3.61 -4.36 -2.77
N PHE A 23 4.09 -3.55 -3.71
CA PHE A 23 5.32 -3.76 -4.47
C PHE A 23 6.39 -2.85 -3.90
N PHE A 24 7.29 -3.42 -3.11
CA PHE A 24 8.28 -2.67 -2.35
C PHE A 24 9.69 -3.23 -2.58
N ASN A 25 10.46 -2.53 -3.40
CA ASN A 25 11.83 -2.89 -3.76
C ASN A 25 12.82 -1.77 -3.36
N SER A 26 13.04 -1.55 -2.06
CA SER A 26 13.90 -0.44 -1.61
C SER A 26 15.13 -0.85 -0.81
N VAL A 27 15.95 -1.73 -1.42
CA VAL A 27 17.22 -2.16 -0.81
C VAL A 27 18.41 -1.87 -1.73
N PRO A 28 19.48 -1.22 -1.23
CA PRO A 28 19.52 -0.37 -0.04
C PRO A 28 18.78 0.96 -0.27
N LEU A 29 18.26 1.58 0.80
CA LEU A 29 17.66 2.92 0.74
C LEU A 29 18.77 3.98 0.57
N THR A 30 19.16 4.24 -0.69
CA THR A 30 20.24 5.19 -1.04
C THR A 30 19.71 6.57 -1.45
N GLU A 31 18.43 6.65 -1.79
CA GLU A 31 17.75 7.88 -2.20
C GLU A 31 16.77 8.32 -1.13
N ASP A 32 16.53 9.63 -1.04
CA ASP A 32 15.55 10.21 -0.14
C ASP A 32 14.11 10.13 -0.65
N THR A 33 13.91 9.53 -1.83
CA THR A 33 12.60 9.33 -2.43
C THR A 33 12.31 7.84 -2.55
N LEU A 34 11.25 7.39 -1.88
CA LEU A 34 10.77 6.02 -1.95
C LEU A 34 9.55 5.94 -2.86
N ARG A 35 9.52 4.93 -3.72
CA ARG A 35 8.38 4.65 -4.60
C ARG A 35 7.84 3.27 -4.32
N ILE A 36 6.53 3.18 -4.16
CA ILE A 36 5.80 1.94 -3.88
C ILE A 36 4.69 1.78 -4.91
N GLY A 37 4.53 0.57 -5.42
CA GLY A 37 3.33 0.16 -6.13
C GLY A 37 2.33 -0.44 -5.15
N ALA A 38 1.05 -0.13 -5.31
CA ALA A 38 -0.02 -0.77 -4.55
C ALA A 38 -1.16 -1.13 -5.49
N TRP A 39 -1.43 -2.43 -5.66
CA TRP A 39 -2.65 -2.88 -6.32
C TRP A 39 -3.77 -3.00 -5.29
N GLY A 40 -4.98 -2.53 -5.59
CA GLY A 40 -6.13 -2.82 -4.72
C GLY A 40 -6.19 -1.92 -3.49
N ILE A 41 -6.11 -0.60 -3.68
CA ILE A 41 -6.30 0.38 -2.59
C ILE A 41 -7.76 0.75 -2.42
N ASP A 42 -8.14 1.15 -1.21
CA ASP A 42 -9.47 1.67 -0.89
C ASP A 42 -9.43 3.19 -0.78
N VAL A 43 -10.42 3.88 -1.35
CA VAL A 43 -10.59 5.33 -1.21
C VAL A 43 -12.04 5.70 -0.90
N SER A 44 -12.23 6.70 -0.04
CA SER A 44 -13.59 7.17 0.28
C SER A 44 -14.17 8.07 -0.82
N LYS A 45 -15.51 8.10 -0.93
CA LYS A 45 -16.21 9.02 -1.82
C LYS A 45 -15.84 10.48 -1.56
N ASP A 46 -15.79 10.90 -0.30
CA ASP A 46 -15.47 12.27 0.09
C ASP A 46 -14.07 12.68 -0.36
N TRP A 47 -13.11 11.76 -0.34
CA TRP A 47 -11.78 12.00 -0.88
C TRP A 47 -11.82 12.14 -2.40
N CYS A 48 -12.56 11.28 -3.10
CA CYS A 48 -12.72 11.36 -4.56
C CYS A 48 -13.37 12.68 -5.01
N VAL A 49 -14.44 13.11 -4.34
CA VAL A 49 -15.16 14.36 -4.64
C VAL A 49 -14.25 15.57 -4.41
N ARG A 50 -13.55 15.63 -3.27
CA ARG A 50 -12.60 16.73 -2.97
C ARG A 50 -11.49 16.85 -4.01
N ASN A 51 -11.05 15.72 -4.57
CA ASN A 51 -10.01 15.65 -5.58
C ASN A 51 -10.54 15.67 -7.03
N ARG A 52 -11.84 15.94 -7.23
CA ARG A 52 -12.50 16.04 -8.55
C ARG A 52 -12.29 14.80 -9.42
N ILE A 53 -12.26 13.63 -8.80
CA ILE A 53 -12.18 12.36 -9.53
C ILE A 53 -13.56 12.07 -10.11
N LEU A 54 -13.67 12.05 -11.45
CA LEU A 54 -14.92 12.09 -12.23
C LEU A 54 -15.73 10.78 -12.28
N LYS A 55 -15.55 9.86 -11.31
CA LYS A 55 -16.11 8.50 -11.37
C LYS A 55 -16.92 7.96 -10.17
N PRO A 56 -17.22 8.66 -9.06
CA PRO A 56 -17.99 8.07 -7.98
C PRO A 56 -19.48 8.40 -8.08
N ASP A 57 -20.16 7.95 -9.14
CA ASP A 57 -21.59 8.26 -9.31
C ASP A 57 -22.46 7.49 -8.28
N GLU A 58 -21.99 6.35 -7.75
CA GLU A 58 -22.70 5.53 -6.76
C GLU A 58 -21.74 4.91 -5.72
N GLY A 59 -22.17 4.80 -4.45
CA GLY A 59 -21.39 4.19 -3.35
C GLY A 59 -20.78 5.16 -2.34
N SER A 60 -20.28 4.64 -1.21
CA SER A 60 -19.57 5.42 -0.16
C SER A 60 -18.05 5.19 -0.17
N HIS A 61 -17.61 4.03 -0.66
CA HIS A 61 -16.22 3.61 -0.76
C HIS A 61 -15.95 2.98 -2.12
N PHE A 62 -14.74 3.18 -2.62
CA PHE A 62 -14.28 2.66 -3.90
C PHE A 62 -13.02 1.82 -3.70
N TYR A 63 -12.98 0.71 -4.39
CA TYR A 63 -11.81 -0.14 -4.54
C TYR A 63 -11.12 0.20 -5.87
N LEU A 64 -9.81 0.35 -5.87
CA LEU A 64 -9.02 0.49 -7.08
C LEU A 64 -8.63 -0.90 -7.60
N ALA A 65 -9.34 -1.42 -8.59
CA ALA A 65 -9.01 -2.66 -9.29
C ALA A 65 -7.85 -2.44 -10.27
N GLY A 66 -6.70 -2.05 -9.74
CA GLY A 66 -5.59 -1.56 -10.53
C GLY A 66 -4.42 -1.05 -9.69
N MET A 67 -3.39 -0.57 -10.38
CA MET A 67 -2.14 -0.12 -9.75
C MET A 67 -2.20 1.36 -9.37
N ALA A 68 -1.90 1.65 -8.11
CA ALA A 68 -1.50 2.96 -7.65
C ALA A 68 0.02 3.03 -7.48
N LYS A 69 0.60 4.16 -7.88
CA LYS A 69 1.99 4.51 -7.56
C LYS A 69 1.98 5.56 -6.46
N ILE A 70 2.72 5.30 -5.39
CA ILE A 70 2.87 6.21 -4.25
C ILE A 70 4.34 6.60 -4.12
N GLU A 71 4.61 7.90 -4.04
CA GLU A 71 5.95 8.46 -3.91
C GLU A 71 6.06 9.23 -2.59
N PHE A 72 7.01 8.84 -1.75
CA PHE A 72 7.34 9.51 -0.50
C PHE A 72 8.66 10.25 -0.68
N HIS A 73 8.67 11.55 -0.42
CA HIS A 73 9.88 12.36 -0.50
C HIS A 73 10.47 12.66 0.87
N GLN A 74 11.77 12.93 0.90
CA GLN A 74 12.55 13.13 2.11
C GLN A 74 12.38 11.99 3.14
N VAL A 75 12.36 10.74 2.66
CA VAL A 75 12.36 9.55 3.51
C VAL A 75 13.64 9.50 4.33
N SER A 76 13.54 9.14 5.60
CA SER A 76 14.68 8.97 6.50
C SER A 76 14.84 7.53 6.97
N LYS A 77 13.72 6.82 7.11
CA LYS A 77 13.68 5.46 7.63
C LYS A 77 12.49 4.69 7.05
N VAL A 78 12.69 3.41 6.81
CA VAL A 78 11.65 2.47 6.42
C VAL A 78 11.80 1.20 7.22
N SER A 79 10.70 0.72 7.81
CA SER A 79 10.66 -0.52 8.57
C SER A 79 9.58 -1.42 7.98
N VAL A 80 9.93 -2.67 7.67
CA VAL A 80 8.99 -3.68 7.20
C VAL A 80 8.96 -4.84 8.17
N SER A 81 7.77 -5.31 8.50
CA SER A 81 7.50 -6.56 9.21
C SER A 81 6.56 -7.38 8.34
N THR A 82 6.85 -8.65 8.12
CA THR A 82 6.01 -9.52 7.28
C THR A 82 5.90 -10.92 7.87
N VAL A 83 4.69 -11.48 7.84
CA VAL A 83 4.37 -12.85 8.25
C VAL A 83 4.12 -13.65 6.98
N LEU A 84 4.94 -14.69 6.77
CA LEU A 84 5.04 -15.38 5.48
C LEU A 84 3.85 -16.30 5.22
N TYR A 85 3.34 -16.30 3.99
CA TYR A 85 2.35 -17.28 3.53
C TYR A 85 3.00 -18.59 3.06
N HIS A 86 2.32 -19.72 3.28
CA HIS A 86 2.87 -21.05 3.02
C HIS A 86 2.98 -21.40 1.53
N SER A 87 2.00 -21.00 0.72
CA SER A 87 2.07 -21.06 -0.74
C SER A 87 1.05 -20.12 -1.37
N LEU A 88 1.26 -19.76 -2.64
CA LEU A 88 0.28 -19.02 -3.45
C LEU A 88 -0.96 -19.87 -3.80
N GLU A 89 -0.79 -21.20 -3.90
CA GLU A 89 -1.80 -22.11 -4.45
C GLU A 89 -2.71 -22.77 -3.39
N GLN A 90 -2.35 -22.71 -2.09
CA GLN A 90 -3.10 -23.33 -1.00
C GLN A 90 -3.51 -22.31 0.06
N ASN A 91 -4.78 -21.90 -0.01
CA ASN A 91 -5.60 -21.28 1.03
C ASN A 91 -4.87 -20.78 2.29
N ASN A 92 -4.59 -19.47 2.34
CA ASN A 92 -4.58 -18.62 3.54
C ASN A 92 -3.87 -19.12 4.82
N ASP A 93 -2.87 -20.01 4.74
CA ASP A 93 -2.08 -20.39 5.91
C ASP A 93 -0.69 -19.77 5.89
N PHE A 94 -0.14 -19.57 7.08
CA PHE A 94 1.17 -18.98 7.28
C PHE A 94 2.23 -20.09 7.35
N VAL A 95 3.45 -19.78 6.91
CA VAL A 95 4.60 -20.64 7.21
C VAL A 95 4.74 -20.73 8.73
N ARG A 96 4.93 -21.94 9.25
CA ARG A 96 5.09 -22.19 10.68
C ARG A 96 6.42 -22.85 11.01
N THR A 97 6.98 -22.49 12.14
CA THR A 97 8.10 -23.19 12.78
C THR A 97 7.61 -24.50 13.43
N ALA A 98 8.54 -25.38 13.82
CA ALA A 98 8.22 -26.68 14.40
C ALA A 98 7.40 -26.63 15.70
N ASP A 99 7.44 -25.50 16.43
CA ASP A 99 6.63 -25.22 17.61
C ASP A 99 5.23 -24.67 17.29
N GLY A 100 4.88 -24.50 16.01
CA GLY A 100 3.59 -23.98 15.53
C GLY A 100 3.51 -22.46 15.40
N SER A 101 4.56 -21.72 15.79
CA SER A 101 4.64 -20.26 15.67
C SER A 101 4.70 -19.83 14.20
N LYS A 102 4.16 -18.66 13.86
CA LYS A 102 4.24 -18.14 12.48
C LYS A 102 5.64 -17.60 12.20
N VAL A 103 6.18 -17.88 11.01
CA VAL A 103 7.44 -17.31 10.56
C VAL A 103 7.21 -15.85 10.18
N SER A 104 7.94 -14.95 10.83
CA SER A 104 7.98 -13.53 10.50
C SER A 104 9.40 -13.08 10.15
N LEU A 105 9.48 -12.11 9.25
CA LEU A 105 10.70 -11.41 8.89
C LEU A 105 10.51 -9.93 9.19
N ALA A 106 11.53 -9.29 9.76
CA ALA A 106 11.54 -7.86 10.01
C ALA A 106 12.85 -7.27 9.53
N LYS A 107 12.78 -6.10 8.91
CA LYS A 107 13.96 -5.36 8.45
C LYS A 107 13.72 -3.87 8.51
N GLU A 108 14.77 -3.13 8.81
CA GLU A 108 14.78 -1.67 8.82
C GLU A 108 15.91 -1.15 7.94
N TRP A 109 15.63 -0.08 7.23
CA TRP A 109 16.62 0.71 6.49
C TRP A 109 16.52 2.17 6.96
N ALA A 110 17.68 2.79 7.17
CA ALA A 110 17.79 4.21 7.44
C ALA A 110 18.83 4.81 6.50
N ILE A 111 18.60 6.05 6.04
CA ILE A 111 19.56 6.73 5.17
C ILE A 111 20.75 7.21 6.03
N PRO A 112 21.98 6.75 5.76
CA PRO A 112 23.15 7.15 6.55
C PRO A 112 23.34 8.67 6.55
N GLY A 113 23.61 9.24 7.73
CA GLY A 113 23.85 10.68 7.89
C GLY A 113 22.61 11.57 7.79
N LYS A 114 21.41 10.99 7.59
CA LYS A 114 20.16 11.72 7.56
C LYS A 114 19.40 11.55 8.88
N THR A 115 19.37 12.61 9.68
CA THR A 115 18.56 12.65 10.92
C THR A 115 17.30 13.46 10.63
N ALA A 116 16.14 12.78 10.58
CA ALA A 116 14.86 13.49 10.53
C ALA A 116 14.60 14.19 11.87
N HIS A 117 13.98 15.37 11.83
CA HIS A 117 13.71 16.17 13.02
C HIS A 117 12.35 15.83 13.61
N SER A 118 11.34 15.64 12.76
CA SER A 118 9.99 15.26 13.16
C SER A 118 9.24 14.60 11.98
N PRO A 119 9.64 13.39 11.56
CA PRO A 119 9.03 12.72 10.42
C PRO A 119 7.58 12.33 10.73
N TYR A 120 6.70 12.46 9.74
CA TYR A 120 5.41 11.79 9.75
C TYR A 120 5.61 10.30 9.47
N VAL A 121 4.88 9.43 10.16
CA VAL A 121 4.94 7.99 9.97
C VAL A 121 3.73 7.56 9.14
N TYR A 122 4.00 7.13 7.91
CA TYR A 122 3.01 6.57 7.01
C TYR A 122 3.02 5.05 7.18
N ARG A 123 1.89 4.49 7.62
CA ARG A 123 1.72 3.06 7.84
C ARG A 123 0.88 2.46 6.74
N LEU A 124 1.44 1.47 6.04
CA LEU A 124 0.75 0.66 5.05
C LEU A 124 0.67 -0.76 5.59
N THR A 125 -0.50 -1.38 5.51
CA THR A 125 -0.71 -2.79 5.84
C THR A 125 -1.29 -3.47 4.62
N GLY A 126 -0.83 -4.66 4.26
CA GLY A 126 -1.25 -5.33 3.03
C GLY A 126 -0.50 -6.64 2.80
N ILE A 127 -0.42 -7.07 1.55
CA ILE A 127 0.30 -8.27 1.12
C ILE A 127 1.58 -7.81 0.40
N LEU A 128 2.74 -8.15 0.94
CA LEU A 128 4.01 -7.86 0.29
C LEU A 128 4.25 -8.81 -0.89
N ASP A 129 4.74 -8.27 -2.01
CA ASP A 129 5.11 -9.08 -3.18
C ASP A 129 6.31 -9.99 -2.89
N TRP A 130 7.32 -9.45 -2.21
CA TRP A 130 8.52 -10.19 -1.84
C TRP A 130 9.18 -9.69 -0.53
N PRO A 131 9.37 -10.56 0.48
CA PRO A 131 8.88 -11.94 0.55
C PRO A 131 7.36 -11.98 0.73
N HIS A 132 6.72 -12.98 0.11
CA HIS A 132 5.26 -13.05 0.04
C HIS A 132 4.63 -13.30 1.42
N GLY A 133 3.81 -12.37 1.88
CA GLY A 133 3.23 -12.42 3.23
C GLY A 133 2.43 -11.19 3.61
N TYR A 134 1.66 -11.29 4.69
CA TYR A 134 1.01 -10.13 5.29
C TYR A 134 2.06 -9.21 5.91
N CYS A 135 2.10 -7.95 5.49
CA CYS A 135 3.10 -7.00 5.96
C CYS A 135 2.51 -5.76 6.63
N GLU A 136 3.32 -5.21 7.53
CA GLU A 136 3.23 -3.84 8.03
C GLU A 136 4.48 -3.09 7.56
N LEU A 137 4.27 -1.97 6.88
CA LEU A 137 5.32 -1.11 6.35
C LEU A 137 5.17 0.28 6.95
N ASP A 138 6.17 0.70 7.71
CA ASP A 138 6.26 2.03 8.31
C ASP A 138 7.30 2.87 7.56
N ILE A 139 6.88 4.01 7.01
CA ILE A 139 7.72 4.93 6.24
C ILE A 139 7.78 6.25 6.98
N HIS A 140 8.99 6.66 7.35
CA HIS A 140 9.26 7.94 8.00
C HIS A 140 9.67 8.96 6.93
N ALA A 141 8.84 9.99 6.72
CA ALA A 141 9.09 11.01 5.71
C ALA A 141 8.67 12.42 6.20
N GLU A 142 9.40 13.44 5.78
CA GLU A 142 9.12 14.85 6.08
C GLU A 142 8.66 15.63 4.83
N GLY A 143 8.88 15.06 3.65
CA GLY A 143 8.56 15.69 2.37
C GLY A 143 7.16 15.34 1.88
N PRO A 144 6.79 15.86 0.69
CA PRO A 144 5.51 15.55 0.07
C PRO A 144 5.32 14.05 -0.16
N VAL A 145 4.08 13.60 -0.03
CA VAL A 145 3.64 12.28 -0.48
C VAL A 145 2.64 12.42 -1.61
N ARG A 146 2.88 11.72 -2.70
CA ARG A 146 2.09 11.79 -3.93
C ARG A 146 1.54 10.43 -4.28
N ILE A 147 0.34 10.42 -4.85
CA ILE A 147 -0.31 9.22 -5.38
C ILE A 147 -0.72 9.45 -6.82
N SER A 148 -0.61 8.41 -7.65
CA SER A 148 -1.12 8.43 -9.02
C SER A 148 -1.73 7.07 -9.39
N PHE A 149 -2.84 7.10 -10.12
CA PHE A 149 -3.55 5.90 -10.60
C PHE A 149 -4.53 6.26 -11.72
N ASP A 150 -5.10 5.27 -12.41
CA ASP A 150 -6.17 5.46 -13.38
C ASP A 150 -7.55 5.43 -12.70
N PRO A 151 -8.30 6.55 -12.62
CA PRO A 151 -9.65 6.56 -12.08
C PRO A 151 -10.61 5.64 -12.84
N GLY A 152 -10.29 5.28 -14.09
CA GLY A 152 -11.02 4.30 -14.87
C GLY A 152 -11.12 2.93 -14.18
N GLN A 153 -10.22 2.62 -13.27
CA GLN A 153 -10.15 1.35 -12.53
C GLN A 153 -10.82 1.39 -11.15
N LEU A 154 -11.38 2.53 -10.74
CA LEU A 154 -12.18 2.60 -9.53
C LEU A 154 -13.52 1.88 -9.75
N VAL A 155 -13.85 1.03 -8.79
CA VAL A 155 -15.11 0.29 -8.73
C VAL A 155 -15.76 0.50 -7.37
N ASN A 156 -17.09 0.51 -7.33
CA ASN A 156 -17.81 0.52 -6.07
C ASN A 156 -17.45 -0.74 -5.27
N VAL A 157 -17.13 -0.58 -3.99
CA VAL A 157 -16.76 -1.70 -3.12
C VAL A 157 -17.86 -2.78 -3.05
N SER A 158 -19.14 -2.43 -3.23
CA SER A 158 -20.22 -3.43 -3.30
C SER A 158 -20.05 -4.39 -4.47
N HIS A 159 -19.68 -3.88 -5.65
CA HIS A 159 -19.41 -4.72 -6.82
C HIS A 159 -18.16 -5.59 -6.62
N PHE A 160 -17.15 -5.08 -5.92
CA PHE A 160 -15.99 -5.88 -5.54
C PHE A 160 -16.41 -7.08 -4.68
N PHE A 161 -17.24 -6.89 -3.66
CA PHE A 161 -17.70 -7.99 -2.81
C PHE A 161 -18.61 -8.99 -3.51
N GLU A 162 -19.38 -8.56 -4.51
CA GLU A 162 -20.25 -9.45 -5.30
C GLU A 162 -19.46 -10.38 -6.23
N ALA A 163 -18.32 -9.92 -6.76
CA ALA A 163 -17.49 -10.69 -7.70
C ALA A 163 -15.99 -10.35 -7.58
N PRO A 164 -15.35 -10.67 -6.44
CA PRO A 164 -13.97 -10.24 -6.15
C PRO A 164 -12.96 -10.77 -7.18
N GLN A 165 -13.20 -11.94 -7.76
CA GLN A 165 -12.38 -12.55 -8.80
C GLN A 165 -12.24 -11.69 -10.07
N ASN A 166 -13.15 -10.76 -10.32
CA ASN A 166 -13.09 -9.87 -11.48
C ASN A 166 -12.16 -8.66 -11.26
N TYR A 167 -11.76 -8.40 -10.02
CA TYR A 167 -11.08 -7.18 -9.59
C TYR A 167 -9.81 -7.45 -8.78
N ALA A 168 -9.68 -8.66 -8.24
CA ALA A 168 -8.51 -9.12 -7.51
C ALA A 168 -7.24 -9.04 -8.36
N TYR A 169 -6.10 -8.98 -7.69
CA TYR A 169 -4.80 -9.00 -8.35
C TYR A 169 -4.66 -10.28 -9.20
N PRO A 170 -4.31 -10.19 -10.50
CA PRO A 170 -4.40 -11.31 -11.44
C PRO A 170 -3.34 -12.42 -11.24
N PHE A 171 -2.48 -12.30 -10.23
CA PHE A 171 -1.50 -13.33 -9.88
C PHE A 171 -1.74 -13.79 -8.44
N VAL A 172 -2.82 -14.55 -8.27
CA VAL A 172 -3.02 -15.53 -7.20
C VAL A 172 -3.52 -16.80 -7.86
#